data_AF-E4L0N8-F1
#
_entry.id   AF-E4L0N8-F1
#
_cell.length_a   1.000
_cell.length_b   1.000
_cell.length_c   1.000
_cell.angle_alpha   90.00
_cell.angle_beta   90.00
_cell.angle_gamma   90.00
#
_symmetry.space_group_name_H-M   'P 1'
#
loop_
_entity.id
_entity.type
_entity.pdbx_description
1 polymer ?
#
loop_
_entity_poly.entity_id
_entity_poly.type
_entity_poly.pdbx_seq_one_letter_code
_entity_poly.pdbx_strand_id
1 'polypeptide(L)'
;MKKFIINCTLNAEEEVEIIAKNEEEAYEIAKDIFFAKLTNQYLDKGMDFEALEEARKVKAEKLPPPDPQRYKKTKERGNKRLENYKKELIGKRFGKLVVLDVYNEKEKEDYTYRLKCKCDCGNITNPALQKVVGKNANVTSCGCVREERGEEMLDSYLFKGTRVTNLQMKTKSKSGVKGVRKVPSGRYTAHIWFKNKTYYLGTFDTKEEAAAARKAAEEKYFKPILEEFNKIAKYKVDIKEDDKEK
;
A
#
# COMPACT_ATOMS: atom_id res chain seq x y z
N MET A 1 37.27 24.76 0.24
CA MET A 1 35.84 25.09 0.32
C MET A 1 35.21 24.71 -1.01
N LYS A 2 34.01 24.11 -0.99
CA LYS A 2 33.31 23.68 -2.19
C LYS A 2 32.11 24.61 -2.42
N LYS A 3 31.84 24.91 -3.68
CA LYS A 3 30.70 25.73 -4.07
C LYS A 3 29.50 24.81 -4.24
N PHE A 4 28.41 25.11 -3.55
CA PHE A 4 27.15 24.38 -3.62
C PHE A 4 26.09 25.32 -4.18
N ILE A 5 25.43 24.90 -5.26
CA ILE A 5 24.30 25.64 -5.84
C ILE A 5 23.05 25.00 -5.26
N ILE A 6 22.32 25.75 -4.43
CA ILE A 6 21.13 25.26 -3.75
C ILE A 6 19.93 26.06 -4.25
N ASN A 7 19.02 25.36 -4.91
CA ASN A 7 17.74 25.92 -5.34
C ASN A 7 16.82 26.02 -4.12
N CYS A 8 16.57 27.24 -3.64
CA CYS A 8 15.72 27.49 -2.47
C CYS A 8 14.51 28.32 -2.90
N THR A 9 13.41 27.66 -3.28
CA THR A 9 12.23 28.35 -3.80
C THR A 9 11.04 28.28 -2.85
N LEU A 10 10.55 29.45 -2.44
CA LEU A 10 9.16 29.62 -2.00
C LEU A 10 8.26 30.14 -3.12
N ASN A 11 8.79 30.78 -4.17
CA ASN A 11 8.10 31.13 -5.41
C ASN A 11 9.14 31.47 -6.52
N ALA A 12 9.43 30.53 -7.42
CA ALA A 12 10.22 30.65 -8.67
C ALA A 12 11.71 31.11 -8.64
N GLU A 13 12.58 30.21 -9.14
CA GLU A 13 13.89 30.39 -9.83
C GLU A 13 14.94 31.41 -9.33
N GLU A 14 15.20 31.51 -8.02
CA GLU A 14 16.48 32.07 -7.53
C GLU A 14 17.43 30.95 -7.06
N GLU A 15 18.51 30.74 -7.82
CA GLU A 15 19.65 29.92 -7.41
C GLU A 15 20.55 30.73 -6.49
N VAL A 16 20.71 30.28 -5.24
CA VAL A 16 21.64 30.88 -4.30
C VAL A 16 22.90 30.03 -4.26
N GLU A 17 24.02 30.61 -4.70
CA GLU A 17 25.33 29.97 -4.58
C GLU A 17 25.85 30.12 -3.16
N ILE A 18 26.07 29.00 -2.49
CA ILE A 18 26.58 28.94 -1.12
C ILE A 18 27.98 28.31 -1.15
N ILE A 19 28.95 29.02 -0.58
CA ILE A 19 30.30 28.47 -0.39
C ILE A 19 30.37 27.89 1.01
N ALA A 20 30.57 26.57 1.11
CA ALA A 20 30.65 25.85 2.38
C ALA A 20 31.80 24.84 2.38
N LYS A 21 32.22 24.34 3.55
CA LYS A 21 33.26 23.33 3.66
C LYS A 21 32.71 21.93 3.38
N ASN A 22 31.44 21.67 3.73
CA ASN A 22 30.73 20.41 3.50
C ASN A 22 29.22 20.65 3.29
N GLU A 23 28.46 19.58 3.02
CA GLU A 23 27.04 19.63 2.65
C GLU A 23 26.11 19.96 3.84
N GLU A 24 26.46 19.51 5.05
CA GLU A 24 25.72 19.85 6.28
C GLU A 24 25.83 21.34 6.61
N GLU A 25 27.02 21.94 6.48
CA GLU A 25 27.22 23.37 6.68
C GLU A 25 26.48 24.19 5.60
N ALA A 26 26.42 23.70 4.36
CA ALA A 26 25.63 24.33 3.32
C ALA A 26 24.12 24.32 3.62
N TYR A 27 23.62 23.25 4.26
CA TYR A 27 22.20 23.11 4.61
C TYR A 27 21.79 24.02 5.77
N GLU A 28 22.62 24.15 6.81
CA GLU A 28 22.34 25.08 7.93
C GLU A 28 22.38 26.54 7.46
N ILE A 29 23.35 26.91 6.62
CA ILE A 29 23.39 28.25 6.01
C ILE A 29 22.14 28.52 5.16
N ALA A 30 21.67 27.52 4.40
CA ALA A 30 20.45 27.65 3.61
C ALA A 30 19.19 27.81 4.48
N LYS A 31 19.11 27.11 5.63
CA LYS A 31 18.01 27.28 6.60
C LYS A 31 17.99 28.69 7.18
N ASP A 32 19.15 29.21 7.59
CA ASP A 32 19.23 30.54 8.19
C ASP A 32 18.79 31.63 7.19
N ILE A 33 19.20 31.51 5.93
CA ILE A 33 18.77 32.41 4.84
C ILE A 33 17.25 32.29 4.62
N PHE A 34 16.70 31.07 4.64
CA PHE A 34 15.27 30.83 4.49
C PHE A 34 14.47 31.44 5.64
N PHE A 35 14.88 31.22 6.88
CA PHE A 35 14.22 31.76 8.06
C PHE A 35 14.29 33.28 8.10
N ALA A 36 15.42 33.89 7.73
CA ALA A 36 15.56 35.34 7.61
C ALA A 36 14.62 35.94 6.55
N LYS A 37 14.49 35.29 5.38
CA LYS A 37 13.52 35.70 4.34
C LYS A 37 12.07 35.56 4.83
N LEU A 38 11.76 34.49 5.57
CA LEU A 38 10.44 34.26 6.15
C LEU A 38 10.11 35.35 7.18
N THR A 39 11.03 35.66 8.11
CA THR A 39 10.82 36.69 9.14
C THR A 39 10.60 38.08 8.56
N ASN A 40 11.31 38.45 7.49
CA ASN A 40 11.08 39.72 6.80
C ASN A 40 9.69 39.77 6.13
N GLN A 41 9.23 38.66 5.55
CA GLN A 41 7.87 38.54 4.99
C GLN A 41 6.75 38.65 6.05
N TYR A 42 7.04 38.30 7.31
CA TYR A 42 6.12 38.44 8.44
C TYR A 42 6.18 39.84 9.11
N LEU A 43 7.34 40.50 9.09
CA LEU A 43 7.51 41.86 9.61
C LEU A 43 6.73 42.92 8.81
N ASP A 44 6.62 42.75 7.48
CA ASP A 44 5.80 43.63 6.62
C ASP A 44 4.29 43.57 6.92
N LYS A 45 3.82 42.59 7.70
CA LYS A 45 2.40 42.40 8.06
C LYS A 45 2.02 42.96 9.43
N GLY A 46 2.91 43.68 10.11
CA GLY A 46 2.58 44.47 11.30
C GLY A 46 2.03 43.66 12.50
N MET A 47 2.54 42.45 12.72
CA MET A 47 2.20 41.67 13.92
C MET A 47 3.21 41.95 15.02
N ASP A 48 2.79 42.69 16.04
CA ASP A 48 3.60 43.00 17.23
C ASP A 48 3.88 41.72 18.04
N PHE A 49 5.15 41.49 18.33
CA PHE A 49 5.67 40.29 18.98
C PHE A 49 5.20 40.19 20.44
N GLU A 50 4.96 41.33 21.10
CA GLU A 50 4.44 41.38 22.47
C GLU A 50 3.03 40.75 22.56
N ALA A 51 2.16 41.00 21.57
CA ALA A 51 0.80 40.43 21.56
C ALA A 51 0.79 38.90 21.41
N LEU A 52 1.76 38.34 20.68
CA LEU A 52 1.94 36.88 20.54
C LEU A 52 2.48 36.26 21.83
N GLU A 53 3.34 36.96 22.55
CA GLU A 53 3.93 36.49 23.81
C GLU A 53 2.94 36.57 24.97
N GLU A 54 2.11 37.62 25.01
CA GLU A 54 0.98 37.73 25.93
C GLU A 54 -0.09 36.65 25.68
N ALA A 55 -0.44 36.40 24.42
CA ALA A 55 -1.34 35.33 24.05
C ALA A 55 -0.79 33.94 24.43
N ARG A 56 0.53 33.73 24.36
CA ARG A 56 1.20 32.50 24.81
C ARG A 56 1.17 32.36 26.32
N LYS A 57 1.42 33.42 27.08
CA LYS A 57 1.34 33.42 28.56
C LYS A 57 -0.09 33.11 29.03
N VAL A 58 -1.10 33.74 28.43
CA VAL A 58 -2.53 33.47 28.72
C VAL A 58 -2.92 32.02 28.41
N LYS A 59 -2.36 31.44 27.34
CA LYS A 59 -2.63 30.04 26.94
C LYS A 59 -1.90 29.02 27.82
N ALA A 60 -0.72 29.37 28.34
CA ALA A 60 0.06 28.55 29.27
C ALA A 60 -0.54 28.54 30.69
N GLU A 61 -1.10 29.67 31.16
CA GLU A 61 -1.76 29.75 32.47
C GLU A 61 -3.19 29.17 32.49
N LYS A 62 -3.93 29.21 31.38
CA LYS A 62 -5.34 28.77 31.35
C LYS A 62 -5.59 27.29 31.11
N LEU A 63 -4.57 26.47 30.84
CA LEU A 63 -4.74 25.03 30.69
C LEU A 63 -4.00 24.28 31.80
N PRO A 64 -4.67 23.98 32.93
CA PRO A 64 -4.08 23.04 33.88
C PRO A 64 -3.80 21.71 33.17
N PRO A 65 -2.68 21.02 33.50
CA PRO A 65 -2.45 19.67 33.01
C PRO A 65 -3.68 18.82 33.32
N PRO A 66 -4.09 17.92 32.41
CA PRO A 66 -5.30 17.14 32.59
C PRO A 66 -5.26 16.42 33.95
N ASP A 67 -6.28 16.67 34.78
CA ASP A 67 -6.40 16.12 36.13
C ASP A 67 -5.92 14.65 36.18
N PRO A 68 -4.92 14.30 36.99
CA PRO A 68 -4.43 12.93 37.13
C PRO A 68 -5.55 11.92 37.47
N GLN A 69 -6.61 12.34 38.17
CA GLN A 69 -7.80 11.52 38.41
C GLN A 69 -8.64 11.31 37.14
N ARG A 70 -8.67 12.26 36.20
CA ARG A 70 -9.29 12.08 34.87
C ARG A 70 -8.60 10.98 34.07
N TYR A 71 -7.26 10.87 34.15
CA TYR A 71 -6.52 9.76 33.53
C TYR A 71 -6.84 8.41 34.18
N LYS A 72 -6.86 8.33 35.52
CA LYS A 72 -7.28 7.13 36.26
C LYS A 72 -8.70 6.70 35.87
N LYS A 73 -9.67 7.63 35.83
CA LYS A 73 -11.05 7.37 35.37
C LYS A 73 -11.12 6.88 33.92
N THR A 74 -10.23 7.36 33.04
CA THR A 74 -10.19 6.93 31.63
C THR A 74 -9.69 5.49 31.49
N LYS A 75 -8.67 5.12 32.29
CA LYS A 75 -8.15 3.75 32.36
C LYS A 75 -9.16 2.77 32.96
N GLU A 76 -9.84 3.17 34.03
CA GLU A 76 -10.95 2.41 34.64
C GLU A 76 -12.11 2.20 33.65
N ARG A 77 -12.49 3.25 32.90
CA ARG A 77 -13.53 3.16 31.86
C ARG A 77 -13.13 2.22 30.72
N GLY A 78 -11.86 2.21 30.32
CA GLY A 78 -11.32 1.28 29.33
C GLY A 78 -11.36 -0.18 29.81
N ASN A 79 -10.94 -0.41 31.06
CA ASN A 79 -11.00 -1.74 31.68
C ASN A 79 -12.45 -2.25 31.80
N LYS A 80 -13.39 -1.39 32.19
CA LYS A 80 -14.82 -1.73 32.26
C LYS A 80 -15.41 -2.10 30.90
N ARG A 81 -15.00 -1.41 29.82
CA ARG A 81 -15.40 -1.77 28.45
C ARG A 81 -14.85 -3.14 28.04
N LEU A 82 -13.59 -3.43 28.38
CA LEU A 82 -12.97 -4.73 28.09
C LEU A 82 -13.75 -5.87 28.77
N GLU A 83 -14.10 -5.71 30.05
CA GLU A 83 -14.92 -6.70 30.77
C GLU A 83 -16.29 -6.92 30.14
N ASN A 84 -16.96 -5.84 29.72
CA ASN A 84 -18.24 -5.96 29.03
C ASN A 84 -18.09 -6.70 27.70
N TYR A 85 -17.05 -6.40 26.91
CA TYR A 85 -16.79 -7.12 25.67
C TYR A 85 -16.47 -8.60 25.90
N LYS A 86 -15.71 -8.94 26.96
CA LYS A 86 -15.48 -10.34 27.33
C LYS A 86 -16.80 -11.05 27.64
N LYS A 87 -17.69 -10.42 28.41
CA LYS A 87 -19.00 -10.99 28.75
C LYS A 87 -19.91 -11.14 27.53
N GLU A 88 -19.91 -10.15 26.63
CA GLU A 88 -20.86 -10.11 25.52
C GLU A 88 -20.42 -10.88 24.28
N LEU A 89 -19.11 -11.03 24.05
CA LEU A 89 -18.57 -11.53 22.78
C LEU A 89 -17.97 -12.93 22.88
N ILE A 90 -17.45 -13.36 24.03
CA ILE A 90 -16.87 -14.71 24.16
C ILE A 90 -17.95 -15.76 23.86
N GLY A 91 -17.59 -16.74 23.02
CA GLY A 91 -18.50 -17.79 22.55
C GLY A 91 -19.42 -17.37 21.39
N LYS A 92 -19.51 -16.08 21.05
CA LYS A 92 -20.28 -15.65 19.88
C LYS A 92 -19.56 -15.99 18.57
N ARG A 93 -20.39 -16.24 17.56
CA ARG A 93 -19.97 -16.59 16.20
C ARG A 93 -20.25 -15.44 15.24
N PHE A 94 -19.26 -15.09 14.43
CA PHE A 94 -19.32 -14.09 13.38
C PHE A 94 -18.79 -14.71 12.08
N GLY A 95 -19.70 -15.14 11.21
CA GLY A 95 -19.34 -15.95 10.04
C GLY A 95 -18.69 -17.28 10.46
N LYS A 96 -17.48 -17.54 9.97
CA LYS A 96 -16.67 -18.72 10.32
C LYS A 96 -15.84 -18.53 11.61
N LEU A 97 -15.88 -17.36 12.25
CA LEU A 97 -15.08 -17.05 13.44
C LEU A 97 -15.88 -17.23 14.73
N VAL A 98 -15.35 -18.00 15.68
CA VAL A 98 -15.84 -18.11 17.05
C VAL A 98 -14.89 -17.36 17.99
N VAL A 99 -15.41 -16.41 18.75
CA VAL A 99 -14.61 -15.61 19.68
C VAL A 99 -14.24 -16.46 20.91
N LEU A 100 -12.95 -16.59 21.17
CA LEU A 100 -12.39 -17.28 22.34
C LEU A 100 -12.05 -16.30 23.47
N ASP A 101 -11.53 -15.12 23.14
CA ASP A 101 -11.18 -14.10 24.14
C ASP A 101 -11.18 -12.69 23.51
N VAL A 102 -11.23 -11.68 24.36
CA VAL A 102 -11.12 -10.26 24.00
C VAL A 102 -10.00 -9.63 24.81
N TYR A 103 -9.05 -8.96 24.16
CA TYR A 103 -7.95 -8.30 24.84
C TYR A 103 -7.66 -6.93 24.23
N ASN A 104 -6.95 -6.09 24.99
CA ASN A 104 -6.45 -4.82 24.50
C ASN A 104 -4.97 -4.95 24.13
N GLU A 105 -4.61 -4.43 22.98
CA GLU A 105 -3.22 -4.27 22.56
C GLU A 105 -2.86 -2.79 22.61
N LYS A 106 -1.68 -2.48 23.16
CA LYS A 106 -1.12 -1.12 23.14
C LYS A 106 -0.27 -0.97 21.90
N GLU A 107 -0.77 -0.23 20.91
CA GLU A 107 0.04 0.23 19.78
C GLU A 107 0.18 1.75 19.89
N LYS A 108 1.38 2.22 20.27
CA LYS A 108 1.64 3.63 20.61
C LYS A 108 0.56 4.15 21.58
N GLU A 109 0.31 5.44 21.68
CA GLU A 109 -0.54 6.03 22.73
C GLU A 109 -2.03 5.60 22.68
N ASP A 110 -2.43 4.73 21.74
CA ASP A 110 -3.80 4.28 21.53
C ASP A 110 -4.06 2.82 21.99
N TYR A 111 -5.28 2.61 22.50
CA TYR A 111 -5.78 1.31 22.94
C TYR A 111 -6.68 0.71 21.86
N THR A 112 -6.24 -0.39 21.23
CA THR A 112 -7.07 -1.13 20.27
C THR A 112 -7.56 -2.44 20.88
N TYR A 113 -8.87 -2.69 20.84
CA TYR A 113 -9.45 -3.96 21.26
C TYR A 113 -9.34 -4.99 20.14
N ARG A 114 -8.83 -6.17 20.46
CA ARG A 114 -8.73 -7.32 19.55
C ARG A 114 -9.50 -8.52 20.07
N LEU A 115 -9.94 -9.35 19.14
CA LEU A 115 -10.64 -10.60 19.41
C LEU A 115 -9.72 -11.77 19.07
N LYS A 116 -9.48 -12.67 20.01
CA LYS A 116 -8.87 -13.97 19.71
C LYS A 116 -9.97 -14.89 19.21
N CYS A 117 -9.95 -15.23 17.93
CA CYS A 117 -11.00 -16.03 17.29
C CYS A 117 -10.44 -17.35 16.77
N LYS A 118 -11.22 -18.44 16.93
CA LYS A 118 -10.99 -19.71 16.23
C LYS A 118 -11.87 -19.74 14.98
N CYS A 119 -11.25 -19.93 13.83
CA CYS A 119 -11.96 -20.12 12.57
C CYS A 119 -12.41 -21.59 12.43
N ASP A 120 -13.48 -21.83 11.68
CA ASP A 120 -13.96 -23.19 11.37
C ASP A 120 -12.91 -24.04 10.64
N CYS A 121 -11.97 -23.42 9.91
CA CYS A 121 -10.83 -24.12 9.30
C CYS A 121 -9.75 -24.54 10.32
N GLY A 122 -9.95 -24.27 11.62
CA GLY A 122 -9.02 -24.62 12.70
C GLY A 122 -8.01 -23.53 13.06
N ASN A 123 -7.78 -22.54 12.20
CA ASN A 123 -6.81 -21.48 12.44
C ASN A 123 -7.28 -20.48 13.50
N ILE A 124 -6.33 -19.97 14.29
CA ILE A 124 -6.55 -18.87 15.25
C ILE A 124 -6.18 -17.55 14.57
N THR A 125 -7.03 -16.53 14.73
CA THR A 125 -6.80 -15.18 14.21
C THR A 125 -7.13 -14.12 15.24
N ASN A 126 -6.47 -12.96 15.14
CA ASN A 126 -6.58 -11.86 16.11
C ASN A 126 -7.05 -10.54 15.47
N PRO A 127 -8.24 -10.49 14.84
CA PRO A 127 -8.75 -9.28 14.20
C PRO A 127 -9.10 -8.20 15.21
N ALA A 128 -9.07 -6.94 14.76
CA ALA A 128 -9.56 -5.81 15.55
C ALA A 128 -11.08 -5.90 15.74
N LEU A 129 -11.56 -5.58 16.94
CA LEU A 129 -12.98 -5.72 17.33
C LEU A 129 -13.91 -4.98 16.36
N GLN A 130 -13.57 -3.74 15.98
CA GLN A 130 -14.38 -2.95 15.04
C GLN A 130 -14.52 -3.57 13.65
N LYS A 131 -13.61 -4.46 13.23
CA LYS A 131 -13.65 -5.12 11.91
C LYS A 131 -14.54 -6.36 11.90
N VAL A 132 -14.93 -6.87 13.07
CA VAL A 132 -15.79 -8.06 13.22
C VAL A 132 -17.19 -7.66 13.70
N VAL A 133 -17.30 -6.73 14.65
CA VAL A 133 -18.57 -6.39 15.32
C VAL A 133 -19.03 -4.95 15.01
N GLY A 134 -18.18 -4.11 14.42
CA GLY A 134 -18.50 -2.71 14.14
C GLY A 134 -19.47 -2.52 12.98
N LYS A 135 -19.96 -1.29 12.78
CA LYS A 135 -20.83 -0.92 11.65
C LYS A 135 -20.21 -1.23 10.27
N ASN A 136 -18.88 -1.17 10.17
CA ASN A 136 -18.11 -1.48 8.96
C ASN A 136 -17.44 -2.87 9.06
N ALA A 137 -18.08 -3.82 9.74
CA ALA A 137 -17.55 -5.18 9.88
C ALA A 137 -17.42 -5.85 8.51
N ASN A 138 -16.22 -6.35 8.21
CA ASN A 138 -15.88 -7.00 6.95
C ASN A 138 -15.02 -8.26 7.13
N VAL A 139 -14.69 -8.62 8.37
CA VAL A 139 -13.91 -9.82 8.69
C VAL A 139 -14.84 -10.91 9.22
N THR A 140 -15.05 -11.95 8.41
CA THR A 140 -15.95 -13.08 8.70
C THR A 140 -15.26 -14.44 8.71
N SER A 141 -13.96 -14.48 8.40
CA SER A 141 -13.10 -15.67 8.47
C SER A 141 -11.65 -15.26 8.72
N CYS A 142 -10.76 -16.22 8.97
CA CYS A 142 -9.32 -15.94 9.09
C CYS A 142 -8.63 -15.62 7.75
N GLY A 143 -9.37 -15.62 6.63
CA GLY A 143 -8.83 -15.48 5.28
C GLY A 143 -9.01 -16.72 4.40
N CYS A 144 -9.29 -17.89 5.00
CA CYS A 144 -9.41 -19.16 4.28
C CYS A 144 -10.49 -19.12 3.19
N VAL A 145 -11.60 -18.39 3.40
CA VAL A 145 -12.66 -18.25 2.37
C VAL A 145 -12.15 -17.52 1.12
N ARG A 146 -11.23 -16.57 1.29
CA ARG A 146 -10.62 -15.85 0.16
C ARG A 146 -9.57 -16.70 -0.54
N GLU A 147 -8.92 -17.59 0.18
CA GLU A 147 -7.96 -18.56 -0.35
C GLU A 147 -8.70 -19.65 -1.14
N GLU A 148 -9.71 -20.30 -0.56
CA GLU A 148 -10.60 -21.28 -1.22
C GLU A 148 -11.23 -20.69 -2.50
N ARG A 149 -11.88 -19.53 -2.40
CA ARG A 149 -12.48 -18.86 -3.57
C ARG A 149 -11.42 -18.35 -4.55
N GLY A 150 -10.25 -17.98 -4.05
CA GLY A 150 -9.10 -17.56 -4.85
C GLY A 150 -8.58 -18.71 -5.68
N GLU A 151 -8.42 -19.90 -5.09
CA GLU A 151 -8.01 -21.14 -5.73
C GLU A 151 -9.05 -21.64 -6.73
N GLU A 152 -10.33 -21.71 -6.36
CA GLU A 152 -11.41 -22.11 -7.30
C GLU A 152 -11.53 -21.15 -8.50
N MET A 153 -11.44 -19.83 -8.25
CA MET A 153 -11.39 -18.85 -9.32
C MET A 153 -10.08 -18.95 -10.12
N LEU A 154 -8.94 -19.19 -9.48
CA LEU A 154 -7.66 -19.34 -10.18
C LEU A 154 -7.71 -20.57 -11.09
N ASP A 155 -8.12 -21.73 -10.62
CA ASP A 155 -8.18 -22.96 -11.42
C ASP A 155 -9.15 -22.85 -12.60
N SER A 156 -10.29 -22.17 -12.45
CA SER A 156 -11.20 -21.92 -13.58
C SER A 156 -10.64 -20.96 -14.64
N TYR A 157 -9.74 -20.04 -14.28
CA TYR A 157 -9.09 -19.09 -15.22
C TYR A 157 -7.67 -19.52 -15.67
N LEU A 158 -7.12 -20.60 -15.11
CA LEU A 158 -5.78 -21.11 -15.43
C LEU A 158 -5.88 -22.26 -16.43
N PHE A 159 -5.26 -22.09 -17.60
CA PHE A 159 -5.05 -23.17 -18.55
C PHE A 159 -3.63 -23.71 -18.36
N LYS A 160 -3.51 -24.99 -17.92
CA LYS A 160 -2.22 -25.65 -17.63
C LYS A 160 -1.29 -24.82 -16.72
N GLY A 161 -1.85 -24.25 -15.65
CA GLY A 161 -1.10 -23.43 -14.68
C GLY A 161 -0.67 -22.05 -15.21
N THR A 162 -1.27 -21.58 -16.32
CA THR A 162 -1.02 -20.24 -16.87
C THR A 162 -2.33 -19.50 -17.11
N ARG A 163 -2.40 -18.24 -16.67
CA ARG A 163 -3.59 -17.41 -16.86
C ARG A 163 -3.57 -16.81 -18.26
N VAL A 164 -4.36 -17.38 -19.16
CA VAL A 164 -4.35 -17.05 -20.60
C VAL A 164 -4.66 -15.57 -20.84
N THR A 165 -5.61 -14.99 -20.10
CA THR A 165 -5.96 -13.56 -20.20
C THR A 165 -4.76 -12.66 -20.00
N ASN A 166 -3.88 -12.99 -19.04
CA ASN A 166 -2.70 -12.19 -18.70
C ASN A 166 -1.62 -12.24 -19.78
N LEU A 167 -1.59 -13.25 -20.65
CA LEU A 167 -0.62 -13.37 -21.74
C LEU A 167 -0.83 -12.28 -22.79
N GLN A 168 -2.08 -11.85 -22.99
CA GLN A 168 -2.49 -10.89 -24.02
C GLN A 168 -2.66 -9.44 -23.49
N MET A 169 -2.52 -9.23 -22.18
CA MET A 169 -2.70 -7.91 -21.58
C MET A 169 -1.58 -6.92 -21.92
N LYS A 170 -1.98 -5.70 -22.32
CA LYS A 170 -1.07 -4.57 -22.52
C LYS A 170 -0.50 -4.07 -21.18
N THR A 171 0.73 -3.54 -21.21
CA THR A 171 1.38 -2.92 -20.03
C THR A 171 1.27 -1.39 -20.08
N LYS A 172 1.16 -0.75 -18.91
CA LYS A 172 1.22 0.72 -18.75
C LYS A 172 2.63 1.21 -18.33
N SER A 173 3.65 0.36 -18.44
CA SER A 173 5.00 0.67 -17.98
C SER A 173 5.71 1.71 -18.86
N LYS A 174 6.71 2.39 -18.30
CA LYS A 174 7.52 3.44 -18.99
C LYS A 174 8.24 2.94 -20.25
N SER A 175 8.57 1.64 -20.31
CA SER A 175 9.12 1.02 -21.51
C SER A 175 8.04 0.64 -22.54
N GLY A 176 6.77 0.57 -22.15
CA GLY A 176 5.67 0.13 -23.04
C GLY A 176 5.72 -1.34 -23.46
N VAL A 177 6.77 -2.09 -23.09
CA VAL A 177 6.97 -3.50 -23.43
C VAL A 177 7.02 -4.33 -22.16
N LYS A 178 6.13 -5.33 -22.06
CA LYS A 178 5.94 -6.10 -20.83
C LYS A 178 7.18 -6.95 -20.50
N GLY A 179 7.70 -6.79 -19.29
CA GLY A 179 8.89 -7.51 -18.84
C GLY A 179 10.21 -6.92 -19.34
N VAL A 180 10.18 -5.77 -20.03
CA VAL A 180 11.38 -5.03 -20.42
C VAL A 180 11.52 -3.81 -19.52
N ARG A 181 12.66 -3.66 -18.83
CA ARG A 181 12.93 -2.51 -17.94
C ARG A 181 14.33 -1.96 -18.15
N LYS A 182 14.46 -0.63 -18.10
CA LYS A 182 15.76 0.05 -18.11
C LYS A 182 16.40 -0.07 -16.73
N VAL A 183 17.66 -0.49 -16.69
CA VAL A 183 18.46 -0.57 -15.45
C VAL A 183 19.29 0.71 -15.25
N PRO A 184 19.79 1.00 -14.03
CA PRO A 184 20.58 2.20 -13.76
C PRO A 184 21.82 2.37 -14.65
N SER A 185 22.39 1.27 -15.15
CA SER A 185 23.51 1.29 -16.11
C SER A 185 23.13 1.79 -17.51
N GLY A 186 21.87 2.12 -17.75
CA GLY A 186 21.36 2.58 -19.06
C GLY A 186 20.85 1.46 -19.97
N ARG A 187 21.23 0.21 -19.70
CA ARG A 187 20.85 -0.99 -20.47
C ARG A 187 19.40 -1.42 -20.21
N TYR A 188 18.88 -2.35 -21.02
CA TYR A 188 17.53 -2.90 -20.91
C TYR A 188 17.56 -4.39 -20.56
N THR A 189 16.91 -4.76 -19.46
CA THR A 189 16.73 -6.17 -19.06
C THR A 189 15.38 -6.69 -19.54
N ALA A 190 15.36 -7.94 -20.04
CA ALA A 190 14.14 -8.61 -20.49
C ALA A 190 13.87 -9.88 -19.67
N HIS A 191 12.64 -10.02 -19.20
CA HIS A 191 12.14 -11.19 -18.48
C HIS A 191 10.79 -11.64 -19.02
N ILE A 192 10.52 -12.94 -18.98
CA ILE A 192 9.20 -13.53 -19.23
C ILE A 192 8.77 -14.36 -18.03
N TRP A 193 7.52 -14.21 -17.61
CA TRP A 193 6.93 -15.06 -16.58
C TRP A 193 5.99 -16.08 -17.24
N PHE A 194 6.16 -17.35 -16.92
CA PHE A 194 5.42 -18.46 -17.50
C PHE A 194 5.36 -19.65 -16.53
N LYS A 195 4.18 -20.25 -16.33
CA LYS A 195 3.95 -21.38 -15.40
C LYS A 195 4.59 -21.19 -14.01
N ASN A 196 4.31 -20.06 -13.37
CA ASN A 196 4.89 -19.67 -12.07
C ASN A 196 6.43 -19.57 -12.03
N LYS A 197 7.11 -19.55 -13.18
CA LYS A 197 8.56 -19.38 -13.28
C LYS A 197 8.91 -18.14 -14.10
N THR A 198 9.92 -17.40 -13.63
CA THR A 198 10.48 -16.26 -14.35
C THR A 198 11.71 -16.70 -15.11
N TYR A 199 11.74 -16.48 -16.42
CA TYR A 199 12.89 -16.72 -17.27
C TYR A 199 13.56 -15.40 -17.61
N TYR A 200 14.86 -15.30 -17.34
CA TYR A 200 15.69 -14.18 -17.75
C TYR A 200 16.11 -14.38 -19.21
N LEU A 201 15.86 -13.37 -20.03
CA LEU A 201 16.12 -13.42 -21.47
C LEU A 201 17.43 -12.72 -21.85
N GLY A 202 17.94 -11.86 -20.98
CA GLY A 202 19.20 -11.14 -21.19
C GLY A 202 19.12 -9.67 -20.78
N THR A 203 20.28 -9.02 -20.88
CA THR A 203 20.44 -7.57 -20.82
C THR A 203 20.95 -7.11 -22.17
N PHE A 204 20.31 -6.10 -22.73
CA PHE A 204 20.55 -5.57 -24.06
C PHE A 204 20.85 -4.08 -23.97
N ASP A 205 21.50 -3.52 -24.98
CA ASP A 205 21.87 -2.11 -24.98
C ASP A 205 20.69 -1.23 -25.42
N THR A 206 19.88 -1.73 -26.35
CA THR A 206 18.69 -1.04 -26.85
C THR A 206 17.40 -1.64 -26.31
N LYS A 207 16.33 -0.82 -26.32
CA LYS A 207 14.99 -1.25 -25.92
C LYS A 207 14.41 -2.24 -26.92
N GLU A 208 14.70 -2.04 -28.19
CA GLU A 208 14.21 -2.77 -29.34
C GLU A 208 14.73 -4.22 -29.31
N GLU A 209 16.02 -4.41 -29.00
CA GLU A 209 16.61 -5.74 -28.81
C GLU A 209 16.00 -6.48 -27.63
N ALA A 210 15.82 -5.80 -26.50
CA ALA A 210 15.16 -6.39 -25.33
C ALA A 210 13.69 -6.77 -25.64
N ALA A 211 13.00 -5.97 -26.46
CA ALA A 211 11.65 -6.26 -26.92
C ALA A 211 11.62 -7.43 -27.91
N ALA A 212 12.59 -7.54 -28.81
CA ALA A 212 12.72 -8.66 -29.74
C ALA A 212 12.99 -9.98 -29.00
N ALA A 213 13.90 -9.96 -28.02
CA ALA A 213 14.15 -11.12 -27.15
C ALA A 213 12.88 -11.52 -26.38
N ARG A 214 12.12 -10.54 -25.89
CA ARG A 214 10.83 -10.78 -25.25
C ARG A 214 9.82 -11.42 -26.21
N LYS A 215 9.71 -10.92 -27.44
CA LYS A 215 8.80 -11.45 -28.49
C LYS A 215 9.16 -12.88 -28.88
N ALA A 216 10.44 -13.18 -29.06
CA ALA A 216 10.92 -14.54 -29.32
C ALA A 216 10.55 -15.50 -28.18
N ALA A 217 10.62 -15.03 -26.93
CA ALA A 217 10.19 -15.81 -25.78
C ALA A 217 8.65 -15.99 -25.72
N GLU A 218 7.85 -15.01 -26.14
CA GLU A 218 6.40 -15.17 -26.27
C GLU A 218 6.04 -16.23 -27.31
N GLU A 219 6.73 -16.22 -28.45
CA GLU A 219 6.55 -17.25 -29.47
C GLU A 219 6.93 -18.64 -28.95
N LYS A 220 8.02 -18.76 -28.19
CA LYS A 220 8.45 -20.04 -27.60
C LYS A 220 7.51 -20.56 -26.51
N TYR A 221 7.09 -19.69 -25.57
CA TYR A 221 6.39 -20.13 -24.35
C TYR A 221 4.88 -19.92 -24.43
N PHE A 222 4.39 -18.81 -25.01
CA PHE A 222 2.96 -18.48 -25.01
C PHE A 222 2.22 -19.09 -26.19
N LYS A 223 2.82 -19.11 -27.39
CA LYS A 223 2.17 -19.61 -28.62
C LYS A 223 1.60 -21.03 -28.48
N PRO A 224 2.34 -22.04 -27.95
CA PRO A 224 1.79 -23.40 -27.82
C PRO A 224 0.56 -23.45 -26.89
N ILE A 225 0.58 -22.69 -25.80
CA ILE A 225 -0.53 -22.63 -24.84
C ILE A 225 -1.75 -21.91 -25.46
N LEU A 226 -1.52 -20.83 -26.19
CA LEU A 226 -2.59 -20.07 -26.85
C LEU A 226 -3.26 -20.88 -27.96
N GLU A 227 -2.48 -21.58 -28.78
CA GLU A 227 -3.01 -22.45 -29.84
C GLU A 227 -3.84 -23.60 -29.25
N GLU A 228 -3.34 -24.23 -28.19
CA GLU A 228 -4.07 -25.31 -27.51
C GLU A 228 -5.35 -24.80 -26.83
N PHE A 229 -5.29 -23.66 -26.15
CA PHE A 229 -6.46 -23.00 -25.57
C PHE A 229 -7.50 -22.64 -26.64
N ASN A 230 -7.07 -22.05 -27.76
CA ASN A 230 -7.97 -21.67 -28.85
C ASN A 230 -8.59 -22.89 -29.54
N LYS A 231 -7.87 -24.00 -29.68
CA LYS A 231 -8.44 -25.27 -30.16
C LYS A 231 -9.56 -25.73 -29.23
N ILE A 232 -9.30 -25.82 -27.93
CA ILE A 232 -10.30 -26.25 -26.93
C ILE A 232 -11.50 -25.29 -26.87
N ALA A 233 -11.25 -23.98 -26.93
CA ALA A 233 -12.30 -22.97 -26.95
C ALA A 233 -13.18 -23.08 -28.22
N LYS A 234 -12.57 -23.38 -29.37
CA LYS A 234 -13.29 -23.60 -30.64
C LYS A 234 -14.17 -24.85 -30.61
N TYR A 235 -13.76 -25.91 -29.91
CA TYR A 235 -14.58 -27.11 -29.69
C TYR A 235 -15.70 -26.95 -28.63
N LYS A 236 -15.74 -25.83 -27.89
CA LYS A 236 -16.82 -25.53 -26.93
C LYS A 236 -17.94 -24.65 -27.49
N VAL A 237 -17.82 -24.20 -28.74
CA VAL A 237 -18.86 -23.43 -29.44
C VAL A 237 -19.57 -24.37 -30.41
N ASP A 238 -20.45 -25.23 -29.89
CA ASP A 238 -21.46 -25.88 -30.72
C ASP A 238 -22.50 -24.82 -31.11
N ILE A 239 -22.42 -24.37 -32.36
CA ILE A 239 -23.46 -23.57 -33.01
C ILE A 239 -24.62 -24.52 -33.27
N LYS A 240 -25.78 -24.27 -32.65
CA LYS A 240 -27.05 -24.85 -33.12
C LYS A 240 -27.48 -24.05 -34.34
N GLU A 241 -27.43 -24.66 -35.52
CA GLU A 241 -28.26 -24.22 -36.64
C GLU A 241 -29.70 -24.61 -36.30
N ASP A 242 -30.53 -23.62 -35.97
CA ASP A 242 -31.97 -23.83 -35.89
C ASP A 242 -32.53 -23.84 -37.31
N ASP A 243 -32.67 -25.03 -37.87
CA ASP A 243 -33.69 -25.32 -38.86
C ASP A 243 -35.07 -24.98 -38.25
N LYS A 244 -35.70 -23.91 -38.74
CA LYS A 244 -37.17 -23.85 -38.77
C LYS A 244 -37.62 -23.31 -40.12
N GLU A 245 -37.95 -24.26 -40.98
CA GLU A 245 -39.07 -24.14 -41.92
C GLU A 245 -40.25 -23.44 -41.26
N LYS A 246 -40.77 -22.42 -41.95
CA LYS A 246 -42.19 -22.29 -42.27
C LYS A 246 -42.38 -21.28 -43.38
#